data_AF-A0A0N0A638-F1
#
_entry.id   AF-A0A0N0A638-F1
#
_cell.length_a   1.000
_cell.length_b   1.000
_cell.length_c   1.000
_cell.angle_alpha   90.00
_cell.angle_beta   90.00
_cell.angle_gamma   90.00
#
_symmetry.space_group_name_H-M   'P 1'
#
loop_
_entity.id
_entity.type
_entity.pdbx_description
1 polymer ?
#
loop_
_entity_poly.entity_id
_entity_poly.type
_entity_poly.pdbx_seq_one_letter_code
_entity_poly.pdbx_strand_id
1 'polypeptide(L)'
;MQDNATEVTAAGIARLAGVGRAAVSNWRRRHADFPKPVGGTEASPSFALAEVEAWLRRQGKLAEIPLRERVWQQLAGHPEGPLTALVHAGCVLLLINERPTVWLDASAGSDARLAALLPGALEQVLSPRLGVGGGGVNAAAGAGGVNPADAVAGVNASVTAAGVNTPPTVHRPSTVPGTTAG
;
A
#
# COMPACT_ATOMS: atom_id res chain seq x y z
N MET A 1 8.83 37.66 -18.18
CA MET A 1 7.68 37.75 -17.26
C MET A 1 6.57 36.81 -17.74
N GLN A 2 6.78 35.51 -17.52
CA GLN A 2 5.78 34.45 -17.72
C GLN A 2 6.29 33.30 -16.84
N ASP A 3 6.20 33.49 -15.54
CA ASP A 3 6.54 32.43 -14.59
C ASP A 3 5.34 31.51 -14.58
N ASN A 4 5.43 30.49 -15.44
CA ASN A 4 4.51 29.36 -15.62
C ASN A 4 3.68 29.12 -14.35
N ALA A 5 2.42 29.61 -14.36
CA ALA A 5 1.49 29.58 -13.25
C ALA A 5 1.06 28.15 -12.96
N THR A 6 1.99 27.37 -12.42
CA THR A 6 1.73 26.01 -11.99
C THR A 6 0.82 26.11 -10.77
N GLU A 7 -0.45 25.78 -10.97
CA GLU A 7 -1.42 25.72 -9.90
C GLU A 7 -1.32 24.39 -9.16
N VAL A 8 -1.40 24.45 -7.84
CA VAL A 8 -1.42 23.27 -6.97
C VAL A 8 -2.67 23.28 -6.08
N THR A 9 -3.35 22.14 -6.00
CA THR A 9 -4.51 21.98 -5.11
C THR A 9 -4.05 21.71 -3.68
N ALA A 10 -4.94 21.90 -2.69
CA ALA A 10 -4.65 21.58 -1.30
C ALA A 10 -4.14 20.13 -1.09
N ALA A 11 -4.61 19.18 -1.90
CA ALA A 11 -4.11 17.81 -1.88
C ALA A 11 -2.67 17.70 -2.40
N GLY A 12 -2.31 18.46 -3.43
CA GLY A 12 -0.94 18.58 -3.92
C GLY A 12 -0.01 19.20 -2.87
N ILE A 13 -0.45 20.29 -2.22
CA ILE A 13 0.30 20.94 -1.12
C ILE A 13 0.56 19.96 0.02
N ALA A 14 -0.45 19.16 0.40
CA ALA A 14 -0.32 18.16 1.44
C ALA A 14 0.76 17.12 1.10
N ARG A 15 0.84 16.68 -0.16
CA ARG A 15 1.89 15.77 -0.63
C ARG A 15 3.27 16.43 -0.62
N LEU A 16 3.38 17.68 -1.07
CA LEU A 16 4.64 18.42 -1.10
C LEU A 16 5.24 18.60 0.30
N ALA A 17 4.41 18.92 1.28
CA ALA A 17 4.83 19.03 2.68
C ALA A 17 4.77 17.69 3.43
N GLY A 18 4.34 16.62 2.74
CA GLY A 18 4.09 15.28 3.25
C GLY A 18 3.31 15.19 4.56
N VAL A 19 2.24 15.97 4.61
CA VAL A 19 1.23 16.01 5.67
C VAL A 19 -0.13 15.54 5.14
N GLY A 20 -1.11 15.36 6.01
CA GLY A 20 -2.51 15.15 5.60
C GLY A 20 -3.20 16.44 5.12
N ARG A 21 -4.26 16.32 4.31
CA ARG A 21 -5.08 17.46 3.82
C ARG A 21 -5.63 18.36 4.94
N ALA A 22 -5.92 17.76 6.11
CA ALA A 22 -6.38 18.50 7.29
C ALA A 22 -5.35 19.51 7.81
N ALA A 23 -4.05 19.24 7.67
CA ALA A 23 -3.00 20.17 8.05
C ALA A 23 -3.01 21.43 7.18
N VAL A 24 -3.19 21.27 5.86
CA VAL A 24 -3.33 22.38 4.91
C VAL A 24 -4.56 23.23 5.22
N SER A 25 -5.69 22.59 5.54
CA SER A 25 -6.89 23.31 6.00
C SER A 25 -6.63 24.11 7.28
N ASN A 26 -5.93 23.51 8.25
CA ASN A 26 -5.56 24.20 9.48
C ASN A 26 -4.62 25.38 9.22
N TRP A 27 -3.66 25.24 8.29
CA TRP A 27 -2.75 26.32 7.94
C TRP A 27 -3.48 27.52 7.37
N ARG A 28 -4.40 27.30 6.43
CA ARG A 28 -5.24 28.37 5.86
C ARG A 28 -5.98 29.19 6.91
N ARG A 29 -6.40 28.55 8.02
CA ARG A 29 -7.13 29.21 9.10
C ARG A 29 -6.22 29.91 10.11
N ARG A 30 -5.09 29.30 10.47
CA ARG A 30 -4.19 29.80 11.53
C ARG A 30 -3.10 30.75 11.05
N HIS A 31 -2.78 30.72 9.76
CA HIS A 31 -1.73 31.51 9.15
C HIS A 31 -2.35 32.46 8.13
N ALA A 32 -2.52 33.73 8.53
CA ALA A 32 -3.08 34.77 7.65
C ALA A 32 -2.17 35.09 6.45
N ASP A 33 -0.89 34.76 6.55
CA ASP A 33 0.12 34.85 5.50
C ASP A 33 0.14 33.63 4.56
N PHE A 34 -0.73 32.64 4.77
CA PHE A 34 -0.87 31.51 3.86
C PHE A 34 -1.35 32.00 2.48
N PRO A 35 -0.78 31.48 1.37
CA PRO A 35 -1.14 31.92 0.02
C PRO A 35 -2.64 31.86 -0.25
N LYS A 36 -3.15 32.91 -0.91
CA LYS A 36 -4.55 32.98 -1.32
C LYS A 36 -4.77 32.08 -2.55
N PRO A 37 -5.97 31.51 -2.72
CA PRO A 37 -6.27 30.75 -3.92
C PRO A 37 -6.22 31.68 -5.14
N VAL A 38 -5.61 31.20 -6.22
CA VAL A 38 -5.52 31.90 -7.51
C VAL A 38 -6.52 31.35 -8.52
N GLY A 39 -7.14 30.20 -8.22
CA GLY A 39 -8.12 29.53 -9.09
C GLY A 39 -8.81 28.36 -8.39
N GLY A 40 -9.41 27.47 -9.19
CA GLY A 40 -10.16 26.29 -8.71
C GLY A 40 -11.61 26.61 -8.33
N THR A 41 -12.27 25.66 -7.64
CA THR A 41 -13.64 25.82 -7.15
C THR A 41 -13.66 26.10 -5.65
N GLU A 42 -14.78 26.55 -5.10
CA GLU A 42 -14.93 26.70 -3.64
C GLU A 42 -14.63 25.38 -2.89
N ALA A 43 -15.00 24.25 -3.49
CA ALA A 43 -14.75 22.92 -2.95
C ALA A 43 -13.29 22.45 -3.11
N SER A 44 -12.59 22.89 -4.17
CA SER A 44 -11.21 22.54 -4.45
C SER A 44 -10.42 23.74 -4.96
N PRO A 45 -10.00 24.65 -4.06
CA PRO A 45 -9.20 25.80 -4.44
C PRO A 45 -7.81 25.39 -4.94
N SER A 46 -7.32 26.14 -5.92
CA SER A 46 -5.97 26.07 -6.47
C SER A 46 -5.13 27.26 -6.03
N PHE A 47 -3.85 27.02 -5.77
CA PHE A 47 -2.89 28.00 -5.25
C PHE A 47 -1.71 28.10 -6.20
N ALA A 48 -1.07 29.27 -6.27
CA ALA A 48 0.18 29.42 -7.00
C ALA A 48 1.28 28.57 -6.34
N LEU A 49 1.84 27.59 -7.06
CA LEU A 49 2.86 26.69 -6.52
C LEU A 49 4.06 27.45 -5.95
N ALA A 50 4.53 28.48 -6.65
CA ALA A 50 5.67 29.29 -6.23
C ALA A 50 5.44 29.97 -4.87
N GLU A 51 4.26 30.52 -4.63
CA GLU A 51 3.91 31.16 -3.35
C GLU A 51 3.81 30.14 -2.22
N VAL A 52 3.24 28.97 -2.51
CA VAL A 52 3.13 27.87 -1.54
C VAL A 52 4.50 27.31 -1.18
N GLU A 53 5.38 27.06 -2.15
CA GLU A 53 6.73 26.60 -1.88
C GLU A 53 7.52 27.62 -1.05
N ALA A 54 7.44 28.90 -1.41
CA ALA A 54 8.10 29.95 -0.66
C ALA A 54 7.58 30.03 0.78
N TRP A 55 6.26 29.92 0.98
CA TRP A 55 5.66 29.87 2.31
C TRP A 55 6.10 28.62 3.10
N LEU A 56 6.09 27.43 2.48
CA LEU A 56 6.52 26.19 3.12
C LEU A 56 8.00 26.24 3.51
N ARG A 57 8.88 26.79 2.67
CA ARG A 57 10.31 27.00 2.99
C ARG A 57 10.48 27.94 4.18
N ARG A 58 9.80 29.10 4.18
CA ARG A 58 9.85 30.06 5.30
C ARG A 58 9.37 29.48 6.62
N GLN A 59 8.36 28.62 6.58
CA GLN A 59 7.78 27.98 7.77
C GLN A 59 8.60 26.76 8.25
N GLY A 60 9.69 26.38 7.55
CA GLY A 60 10.41 25.13 7.80
C GLY A 60 9.58 23.86 7.53
N LYS A 61 8.46 24.02 6.81
CA LYS A 61 7.49 22.95 6.48
C LYS A 61 7.76 22.29 5.13
N LEU A 62 8.72 22.81 4.36
CA LEU A 62 9.35 22.08 3.26
C LEU A 62 10.42 21.16 3.85
N ALA A 63 10.00 20.27 4.74
CA ALA A 63 10.87 19.20 5.21
C ALA A 63 11.07 18.28 4.00
N GLU A 64 12.32 18.16 3.57
CA GLU A 64 12.88 16.89 3.12
C GLU A 64 11.86 15.74 3.14
N ILE A 65 11.38 15.32 1.95
CA ILE A 65 10.26 14.36 1.74
C ILE A 65 10.11 13.46 2.97
N PRO A 66 8.98 13.49 3.72
CA PRO A 66 8.93 12.80 4.99
C PRO A 66 9.26 11.33 4.82
N LEU A 67 9.92 10.75 5.83
CA LEU A 67 10.49 9.40 5.75
C LEU A 67 9.48 8.37 5.22
N ARG A 68 8.23 8.43 5.68
CA ARG A 68 7.12 7.62 5.16
C ARG A 68 6.98 7.71 3.63
N GLU A 69 6.98 8.92 3.10
CA GLU A 69 6.79 9.16 1.67
C GLU A 69 8.04 8.75 0.87
N ARG A 70 9.25 8.95 1.42
CA ARG A 70 10.49 8.41 0.83
C ARG A 70 10.46 6.89 0.75
N VAL A 71 10.09 6.21 1.84
CA VAL A 71 9.95 4.76 1.89
C VAL A 71 8.92 4.30 0.85
N TRP A 72 7.79 4.98 0.77
CA TRP A 72 6.77 4.67 -0.23
C TRP A 72 7.29 4.82 -1.67
N GLN A 73 8.01 5.91 -1.98
CA GLN A 73 8.61 6.12 -3.29
C GLN A 73 9.65 5.05 -3.65
N GLN A 74 10.48 4.61 -2.69
CA GLN A 74 11.45 3.53 -2.88
C GLN A 74 10.77 2.18 -3.16
N LEU A 75 9.70 1.87 -2.41
CA LEU A 75 8.92 0.66 -2.64
C LEU A 75 8.21 0.71 -4.00
N ALA A 76 7.60 1.84 -4.35
CA ALA A 76 6.86 2.01 -5.60
C ALA A 76 7.75 1.98 -6.85
N GLY A 77 9.00 2.45 -6.73
CA GLY A 77 9.99 2.48 -7.80
C GLY A 77 10.83 1.21 -7.96
N HIS A 78 10.59 0.17 -7.15
CA HIS A 78 11.36 -1.07 -7.21
C HIS A 78 11.14 -1.79 -8.56
N PRO A 79 12.19 -2.28 -9.23
CA PRO A 79 12.08 -2.86 -10.58
C PRO A 79 11.13 -4.06 -10.64
N GLU A 80 11.11 -4.88 -9.59
CA GLU A 80 10.21 -6.05 -9.45
C GLU A 80 8.81 -5.69 -8.88
N GLY A 81 8.50 -4.40 -8.80
CA GLY A 81 7.24 -3.87 -8.30
C GLY A 81 7.11 -3.78 -6.77
N PRO A 82 6.03 -3.13 -6.29
CA PRO A 82 5.90 -2.75 -4.88
C PRO A 82 5.71 -3.92 -3.91
N LEU A 83 5.05 -5.00 -4.36
CA LEU A 83 4.83 -6.19 -3.54
C LEU A 83 6.16 -6.89 -3.22
N THR A 84 7.00 -7.09 -4.23
CA THR A 84 8.33 -7.69 -4.08
C THR A 84 9.22 -6.83 -3.18
N ALA A 85 9.17 -5.50 -3.35
CA ALA A 85 9.88 -4.57 -2.49
C ALA A 85 9.48 -4.71 -1.01
N LEU A 86 8.17 -4.85 -0.75
CA LEU A 86 7.65 -5.08 0.61
C LEU A 86 8.12 -6.41 1.19
N VAL A 87 8.13 -7.49 0.38
CA VAL A 87 8.64 -8.80 0.82
C VAL A 87 10.13 -8.69 1.18
N HIS A 88 10.96 -8.10 0.31
CA HIS A 88 12.39 -7.90 0.57
C HIS A 88 12.63 -7.08 1.84
N ALA A 89 11.93 -5.93 1.99
CA ALA A 89 12.05 -5.09 3.18
C ALA A 89 11.61 -5.83 4.45
N GLY A 90 10.50 -6.58 4.39
CA GLY A 90 10.00 -7.38 5.50
C GLY A 90 10.98 -8.47 5.94
N CYS A 91 11.57 -9.21 5.00
CA CYS A 91 12.59 -10.23 5.28
C CYS A 91 13.79 -9.64 6.03
N VAL A 92 14.32 -8.51 5.56
CA VAL A 92 15.47 -7.85 6.19
C VAL A 92 15.11 -7.26 7.56
N LEU A 93 13.96 -6.61 7.71
CA LEU A 93 13.51 -6.07 8.99
C LEU A 93 13.35 -7.17 10.05
N LEU A 94 12.84 -8.33 9.64
CA LEU A 94 12.71 -9.49 10.51
C LEU A 94 14.08 -10.02 10.95
N LEU A 95 15.07 -10.07 10.05
CA LEU A 95 16.44 -10.45 10.39
C LEU A 95 17.07 -9.47 11.39
N ILE A 96 16.92 -8.16 11.17
CA ILE A 96 17.41 -7.11 12.07
C ILE A 96 16.80 -7.26 13.46
N ASN A 97 15.50 -7.53 13.53
CA ASN A 97 14.77 -7.69 14.78
C ASN A 97 15.25 -8.92 15.59
N GLU A 98 15.47 -10.04 14.91
CA GLU A 98 15.73 -11.33 15.58
C GLU A 98 17.21 -11.61 15.82
N ARG A 99 18.08 -11.10 14.94
CA ARG A 99 19.52 -11.41 14.91
C ARG A 99 20.32 -10.13 14.66
N PRO A 100 20.23 -9.11 15.54
CA PRO A 100 20.85 -7.80 15.31
C PRO A 100 22.38 -7.88 15.16
N THR A 101 23.04 -8.78 15.89
CA THR A 101 24.51 -8.97 15.79
C THR A 101 24.93 -9.60 14.45
N VAL A 102 24.13 -10.54 13.92
CA VAL A 102 24.38 -11.14 12.61
C VAL A 102 24.21 -10.10 11.50
N TRP A 103 23.18 -9.26 11.60
CA TRP A 103 23.02 -8.14 10.68
C TRP A 103 24.20 -7.16 10.74
N LEU A 104 24.64 -6.77 11.94
CA LEU A 104 25.77 -5.85 12.11
C LEU A 104 27.06 -6.41 11.51
N ASP A 105 27.37 -7.69 11.74
CA ASP A 105 28.57 -8.33 11.16
C ASP A 105 28.45 -8.46 9.63
N ALA A 106 27.29 -8.85 9.12
CA ALA A 106 27.07 -8.97 7.68
C ALA A 106 27.12 -7.61 6.95
N SER A 107 26.59 -6.55 7.58
CA SER A 107 26.52 -5.20 7.03
C SER A 107 27.79 -4.36 7.26
N ALA A 108 28.69 -4.78 8.14
CA ALA A 108 29.98 -4.10 8.38
C ALA A 108 31.00 -4.28 7.23
N GLY A 109 30.65 -4.99 6.15
CA GLY A 109 31.52 -5.29 5.01
C GLY A 109 31.06 -4.66 3.70
N SER A 110 31.58 -5.20 2.59
CA SER A 110 31.14 -4.83 1.25
C SER A 110 29.76 -5.41 0.92
N ASP A 111 29.05 -4.78 -0.02
CA ASP A 111 27.77 -5.29 -0.56
C ASP A 111 27.88 -6.73 -1.08
N ALA A 112 29.03 -7.09 -1.67
CA ALA A 112 29.28 -8.46 -2.14
C ALA A 112 29.33 -9.48 -1.00
N ARG A 113 29.93 -9.12 0.15
CA ARG A 113 29.92 -9.95 1.35
C ARG A 113 28.52 -10.03 1.95
N LEU A 114 27.82 -8.91 2.04
CA LEU A 114 26.44 -8.88 2.51
C LEU A 114 25.55 -9.79 1.64
N ALA A 115 25.64 -9.67 0.31
CA ALA A 115 24.90 -10.51 -0.64
C ALA A 115 25.21 -12.00 -0.50
N ALA A 116 26.45 -12.37 -0.17
CA ALA A 116 26.84 -13.76 0.07
C ALA A 116 26.28 -14.32 1.40
N LEU A 117 26.20 -13.50 2.44
CA LEU A 117 25.78 -13.92 3.79
C LEU A 117 24.26 -13.85 3.99
N LEU A 118 23.59 -12.93 3.28
CA LEU A 118 22.18 -12.61 3.50
C LEU A 118 21.23 -13.81 3.29
N PRO A 119 21.37 -14.66 2.25
CA PRO A 119 20.45 -15.80 2.06
C PRO A 119 20.42 -16.75 3.25
N GLY A 120 21.59 -17.18 3.73
CA GLY A 120 21.69 -18.11 4.88
C GLY A 120 21.24 -17.47 6.19
N ALA A 121 21.42 -16.16 6.36
CA ALA A 121 20.90 -15.43 7.51
C ALA A 121 19.37 -15.33 7.48
N LEU A 122 18.78 -15.05 6.31
CA LEU A 122 17.33 -15.01 6.12
C LEU A 122 16.69 -16.39 6.33
N GLU A 123 17.27 -17.46 5.81
CA GLU A 123 16.77 -18.83 5.99
C GLU A 123 16.63 -19.20 7.47
N GLN A 124 17.59 -18.82 8.32
CA GLN A 124 17.54 -19.08 9.77
C GLN A 124 16.36 -18.39 10.47
N VAL A 125 15.86 -17.28 9.92
CA VAL A 125 14.80 -16.47 10.52
C VAL A 125 13.43 -16.79 9.89
N LEU A 126 13.41 -17.10 8.60
CA LEU A 126 12.20 -17.40 7.84
C LEU A 126 11.74 -18.85 8.03
N SER A 127 12.66 -19.83 8.03
CA SER A 127 12.31 -21.25 8.13
C SER A 127 11.49 -21.60 9.38
N PRO A 128 11.81 -21.08 10.58
CA PRO A 128 11.02 -21.36 11.78
C PRO A 128 9.59 -20.79 11.73
N ARG A 129 9.33 -19.78 10.91
CA ARG A 129 8.05 -19.05 10.85
C ARG A 129 7.16 -19.50 9.70
N LEU A 130 7.77 -19.75 8.55
CA LEU A 130 7.08 -20.02 7.30
C LEU A 130 7.21 -21.49 6.86
N GLY A 131 8.03 -22.28 7.58
CA GLY A 131 8.38 -23.65 7.22
C GLY A 131 9.50 -23.72 6.18
N VAL A 132 10.20 -24.86 6.13
CA VAL A 132 11.18 -25.18 5.08
C VAL A 132 10.39 -25.60 3.84
N GLY A 133 9.82 -24.65 3.10
CA GLY A 133 8.98 -25.01 1.95
C GLY A 133 8.07 -23.93 1.37
N GLY A 134 8.50 -22.67 1.30
CA GLY A 134 7.78 -21.61 0.58
C GLY A 134 7.76 -21.77 -0.96
N GLY A 135 7.85 -22.99 -1.47
CA GLY A 135 7.80 -23.34 -2.89
C GLY A 135 6.61 -24.26 -3.17
N GLY A 136 5.49 -23.67 -3.57
CA GLY A 136 4.41 -24.39 -4.26
C GLY A 136 3.17 -24.71 -3.42
N VAL A 137 2.23 -23.78 -3.35
CA VAL A 137 0.81 -24.07 -3.07
C VAL A 137 0.09 -24.77 -4.25
N ASN A 138 0.83 -25.43 -5.15
CA ASN A 138 0.30 -26.17 -6.31
C ASN A 138 1.22 -27.34 -6.71
N ALA A 139 1.61 -28.21 -5.78
CA ALA A 139 2.31 -29.45 -6.10
C ALA A 139 1.81 -30.62 -5.24
N ALA A 140 0.50 -30.84 -5.24
CA ALA A 140 -0.11 -32.05 -4.70
C ALA A 140 -1.30 -32.47 -5.56
N ALA A 141 -1.02 -32.90 -6.79
CA ALA A 141 -1.81 -33.91 -7.53
C ALA A 141 -1.15 -34.13 -8.90
N GLY A 142 -0.45 -35.26 -9.08
CA GLY A 142 -0.01 -35.67 -10.42
C GLY A 142 1.33 -36.38 -10.48
N ALA A 143 1.56 -37.40 -9.66
CA ALA A 143 2.62 -38.37 -9.91
C ALA A 143 2.23 -39.74 -9.35
N GLY A 144 1.25 -40.37 -10.00
CA GLY A 144 0.97 -41.80 -9.88
C GLY A 144 0.89 -42.37 -11.29
N GLY A 145 1.95 -43.05 -11.72
CA GLY A 145 2.11 -43.53 -13.08
C GLY A 145 1.32 -44.80 -13.43
N VAL A 146 1.00 -44.87 -14.71
CA VAL A 146 0.94 -46.03 -15.63
C VAL A 146 -0.18 -47.09 -15.48
N ASN A 147 -1.03 -47.16 -16.52
CA ASN A 147 -2.07 -48.16 -16.81
C ASN A 147 -1.48 -49.56 -17.13
N PRO A 148 -2.32 -50.61 -17.24
CA PRO A 148 -2.89 -50.90 -18.56
C PRO A 148 -4.38 -51.26 -18.56
N ALA A 149 -4.92 -51.18 -19.77
CA ALA A 149 -6.32 -51.35 -20.14
C ALA A 149 -6.85 -52.78 -19.92
N ASP A 150 -8.12 -52.88 -19.52
CA ASP A 150 -9.01 -53.89 -20.08
C ASP A 150 -10.48 -53.40 -20.09
N ALA A 151 -11.22 -53.84 -21.09
CA ALA A 151 -12.51 -53.33 -21.54
C ALA A 151 -13.69 -53.67 -20.60
N VAL A 152 -14.72 -52.80 -20.51
CA VAL A 152 -16.08 -52.97 -21.07
C VAL A 152 -17.11 -51.95 -20.52
N ALA A 153 -17.81 -51.29 -21.44
CA ALA A 153 -19.25 -50.94 -21.51
C ALA A 153 -20.05 -50.32 -20.32
N GLY A 154 -20.82 -49.27 -20.65
CA GLY A 154 -22.07 -48.85 -19.97
C GLY A 154 -22.11 -47.35 -19.61
N VAL A 155 -22.54 -46.44 -20.50
CA VAL A 155 -23.93 -45.98 -20.77
C VAL A 155 -24.54 -45.05 -19.68
N ASN A 156 -25.00 -43.88 -20.15
CA ASN A 156 -25.97 -42.90 -19.57
C ASN A 156 -25.49 -41.98 -18.44
N ALA A 157 -25.91 -40.72 -18.31
CA ALA A 157 -26.68 -39.81 -19.16
C ALA A 157 -26.55 -38.39 -18.57
N SER A 158 -26.69 -37.38 -19.41
CA SER A 158 -26.82 -35.97 -19.07
C SER A 158 -28.11 -35.66 -18.31
N VAL A 159 -28.02 -34.85 -17.25
CA VAL A 159 -29.15 -34.08 -16.68
C VAL A 159 -28.68 -32.67 -16.30
N THR A 160 -29.32 -31.70 -16.95
CA THR A 160 -29.43 -30.27 -16.65
C THR A 160 -30.33 -29.99 -15.43
N ALA A 161 -29.97 -28.99 -14.60
CA ALA A 161 -30.86 -28.03 -13.92
C ALA A 161 -29.98 -27.06 -13.09
N ALA A 162 -29.89 -25.75 -13.33
CA ALA A 162 -30.88 -24.67 -13.31
C ALA A 162 -31.33 -24.24 -11.90
N GLY A 163 -31.01 -22.98 -11.53
CA GLY A 163 -31.66 -22.15 -10.51
C GLY A 163 -31.09 -22.28 -9.08
N VAL A 164 -31.03 -21.26 -8.21
CA VAL A 164 -31.66 -19.93 -8.17
C VAL A 164 -30.85 -19.03 -7.23
N ASN A 165 -30.61 -17.79 -7.64
CA ASN A 165 -30.13 -16.69 -6.79
C ASN A 165 -31.26 -16.13 -5.93
N THR A 166 -31.01 -15.86 -4.64
CA THR A 166 -31.81 -14.93 -3.84
C THR A 166 -30.92 -14.09 -2.92
N PRO A 167 -30.84 -12.75 -3.07
CA PRO A 167 -30.19 -11.88 -2.08
C PRO A 167 -31.13 -11.49 -0.92
N PRO A 168 -30.61 -11.12 0.26
CA PRO A 168 -31.42 -10.89 1.46
C PRO A 168 -32.11 -9.52 1.52
N THR A 169 -33.31 -9.53 2.10
CA THR A 169 -34.24 -8.42 2.32
C THR A 169 -33.73 -7.42 3.37
N VAL A 170 -33.75 -6.12 3.04
CA VAL A 170 -33.45 -5.01 3.96
C VAL A 170 -34.71 -4.65 4.77
N HIS A 171 -34.65 -4.75 6.09
CA HIS A 171 -35.69 -4.24 7.00
C HIS A 171 -35.52 -2.72 7.20
N ARG A 172 -36.59 -1.96 6.93
CA ARG A 172 -36.71 -0.52 7.25
C ARG A 172 -37.48 -0.37 8.58
N PRO A 173 -37.07 0.54 9.49
CA PRO A 173 -37.77 0.73 10.76
C PRO A 173 -39.06 1.54 10.62
N SER A 174 -40.09 1.10 11.35
CA SER A 174 -41.41 1.72 11.45
C SER A 174 -41.38 3.04 12.23
N THR A 175 -41.97 4.08 11.64
CA THR A 175 -42.27 5.37 12.30
C THR A 175 -43.63 5.30 13.00
N VAL A 176 -43.67 5.70 14.28
CA VAL A 176 -44.90 5.94 15.06
C VAL A 176 -45.10 7.46 15.14
N PRO A 177 -46.30 8.02 14.89
CA PRO A 177 -46.56 9.43 15.15
C PRO A 177 -47.04 9.63 16.58
N GLY A 178 -46.37 10.52 17.32
CA GLY A 178 -46.79 11.02 18.62
C GLY A 178 -47.58 12.32 18.49
N THR A 179 -48.81 12.31 19.01
CA THR A 179 -49.70 13.45 19.27
C THR A 179 -49.34 14.11 20.60
N THR A 180 -49.33 15.45 20.69
CA THR A 180 -49.65 16.34 21.85
C THR A 180 -49.49 17.80 21.36
N ALA A 181 -50.55 18.57 21.09
CA ALA A 181 -51.32 19.44 21.99
C ALA A 181 -50.52 20.61 22.62
N GLY A 182 -50.93 21.86 22.34
CA GLY A 182 -50.42 23.09 22.96
C GLY A 182 -50.10 24.18 21.95
#